data_AF-E3RUR4-F1
#
_entry.id   AF-E3RUR4-F1
#
_cell.length_a   1.000
_cell.length_b   1.000
_cell.length_c   1.000
_cell.angle_alpha   90.00
_cell.angle_beta   90.00
_cell.angle_gamma   90.00
#
_symmetry.space_group_name_H-M   'P 1'
#
loop_
_entity.id
_entity.type
_entity.pdbx_description
1 polymer ?
#
loop_
_entity_poly.entity_id
_entity_poly.type
_entity_poly.pdbx_seq_one_letter_code
_entity_poly.pdbx_strand_id
1 'polypeptide(L)'
;MSSLATTVCAQYGPNGQYGPGGYGGGGDDDDGGDDGNSYASQYGGEPEDFSSFSSTSRHELIIAHGVLAALAFVLLFPVGSILIRLGSFRGVWIIHGLFQLFAYMVYIAAFGIGVWMINNIPVDMLSNYHPIIGITVFALLFFQPILGFIHHLQFKKYSRRTVWSHGHLWLGRFIITLGMINGGLGLLLASGAPDSTGHAPSRDQIIAYGVIAGIMWLLWAAAAIHGERKKVISSRAAANKEVETGAPRHPNDSKAPFARRVYI
;
A
#
# COMPACT_ATOMS: atom_id res chain seq x y z
N MET A 1 -4.87 39.63 13.24
CA MET A 1 -5.48 39.74 11.91
C MET A 1 -4.41 39.43 10.88
N SER A 2 -4.59 38.28 10.24
CA SER A 2 -4.16 37.84 8.90
C SER A 2 -2.75 38.16 8.38
N SER A 3 -1.96 37.08 8.29
CA SER A 3 -0.79 36.89 7.44
C SER A 3 -1.24 36.71 5.98
N LEU A 4 -0.53 37.32 5.02
CA LEU A 4 -0.60 36.96 3.60
C LEU A 4 0.81 37.07 3.02
N ALA A 5 1.46 35.91 2.86
CA ALA A 5 2.69 35.75 2.12
C ALA A 5 2.36 35.40 0.67
N THR A 6 3.02 36.14 -0.22
CA THR A 6 2.98 36.17 -1.67
C THR A 6 3.14 34.79 -2.33
N THR A 7 2.19 34.42 -3.18
CA THR A 7 2.37 33.38 -4.20
C THR A 7 3.14 33.96 -5.38
N VAL A 8 4.28 33.36 -5.71
CA VAL A 8 5.06 33.64 -6.91
C VAL A 8 4.49 32.82 -8.06
N CYS A 9 4.10 33.48 -9.15
CA CYS A 9 3.79 32.88 -10.43
C CYS A 9 4.86 33.34 -11.45
N ALA A 10 5.49 32.37 -12.12
CA ALA A 10 6.31 32.57 -13.33
C ALA A 10 5.98 31.35 -14.23
N GLN A 11 5.16 31.48 -15.27
CA GLN A 11 5.41 32.02 -16.62
C GLN A 11 6.26 31.11 -17.51
N TYR A 12 5.66 30.50 -18.54
CA TYR A 12 6.10 30.60 -19.95
C TYR A 12 5.07 29.99 -20.94
N GLY A 13 4.83 30.64 -22.09
CA GLY A 13 3.83 30.32 -23.14
C GLY A 13 4.24 29.22 -24.14
N PRO A 14 3.72 29.16 -25.40
CA PRO A 14 3.05 30.22 -26.20
C PRO A 14 1.77 29.75 -26.94
N ASN A 15 0.62 30.37 -26.68
CA ASN A 15 -0.51 30.48 -27.63
C ASN A 15 -1.43 31.65 -27.21
N GLY A 16 -0.81 32.81 -26.97
CA GLY A 16 -1.52 34.02 -26.58
C GLY A 16 -2.18 34.68 -27.79
N GLN A 17 -3.50 34.62 -27.88
CA GLN A 17 -4.28 35.54 -28.68
C GLN A 17 -5.46 36.05 -27.85
N TYR A 18 -5.26 37.21 -27.21
CA TYR A 18 -6.34 38.05 -26.69
C TYR A 18 -6.06 39.49 -27.13
N GLY A 19 -6.96 40.04 -27.94
CA GLY A 19 -7.10 41.46 -28.21
C GLY A 19 -8.57 41.87 -28.00
N PRO A 20 -8.86 43.11 -27.54
CA PRO A 20 -10.22 43.52 -27.17
C PRO A 20 -10.97 44.23 -28.31
N GLY A 21 -12.28 44.01 -28.38
CA GLY A 21 -13.27 44.96 -28.93
C GLY A 21 -13.68 44.79 -30.40
N GLY A 22 -14.98 44.61 -30.62
CA GLY A 22 -15.63 44.73 -31.93
C GLY A 22 -17.13 44.47 -31.84
N TYR A 23 -17.93 45.52 -32.02
CA TYR A 23 -19.41 45.50 -32.04
C TYR A 23 -19.94 45.12 -33.43
N GLY A 24 -21.10 44.44 -33.47
CA GLY A 24 -21.90 44.12 -34.67
C GLY A 24 -22.32 42.64 -34.63
N GLY A 25 -23.58 42.21 -34.76
CA GLY A 25 -24.80 42.84 -35.27
C GLY A 25 -25.46 41.84 -36.24
N GLY A 26 -26.68 41.38 -35.93
CA GLY A 26 -27.51 40.47 -36.75
C GLY A 26 -27.25 38.99 -36.47
N GLY A 27 -28.21 38.09 -36.36
CA GLY A 27 -29.65 38.10 -36.62
C GLY A 27 -30.08 36.63 -36.79
N ASP A 28 -31.30 36.35 -36.35
CA ASP A 28 -32.20 35.27 -36.80
C ASP A 28 -32.06 33.86 -36.17
N ASP A 29 -33.07 33.59 -35.32
CA ASP A 29 -34.02 32.46 -35.35
C ASP A 29 -33.50 31.01 -35.42
N ASP A 30 -33.82 30.21 -34.39
CA ASP A 30 -34.85 29.16 -34.55
C ASP A 30 -35.18 28.42 -33.24
N ASP A 31 -36.46 28.04 -33.19
CA ASP A 31 -37.26 27.45 -32.13
C ASP A 31 -36.92 26.00 -31.74
N GLY A 32 -37.44 25.60 -30.56
CA GLY A 32 -37.77 24.21 -30.21
C GLY A 32 -36.96 23.70 -29.03
N GLY A 33 -37.48 23.66 -27.80
CA GLY A 33 -38.66 22.87 -27.44
C GLY A 33 -38.17 21.70 -26.58
N ASP A 34 -38.07 21.94 -25.28
CA ASP A 34 -37.78 20.95 -24.24
C ASP A 34 -39.09 20.34 -23.75
N ASP A 35 -39.39 19.11 -24.18
CA ASP A 35 -40.37 18.24 -23.54
C ASP A 35 -40.46 16.86 -24.20
N GLY A 36 -40.11 15.80 -23.46
CA GLY A 36 -40.40 14.45 -23.92
C GLY A 36 -39.73 13.31 -23.17
N ASN A 37 -39.96 13.20 -21.86
CA ASN A 37 -39.73 11.93 -21.15
C ASN A 37 -40.62 10.84 -21.78
N SER A 38 -40.03 9.84 -22.43
CA SER A 38 -40.72 8.65 -22.92
C SER A 38 -39.90 7.40 -22.66
N TYR A 39 -40.44 6.57 -21.78
CA TYR A 39 -40.04 5.20 -21.50
C TYR A 39 -40.07 4.39 -22.80
N ALA A 40 -38.90 4.07 -23.36
CA ALA A 40 -38.78 3.14 -24.47
C ALA A 40 -37.51 2.28 -24.29
N SER A 41 -37.72 1.12 -23.69
CA SER A 41 -36.84 -0.03 -23.86
C SER A 41 -36.81 -0.45 -25.33
N GLN A 42 -35.64 -0.97 -25.74
CA GLN A 42 -35.50 -2.17 -26.56
C GLN A 42 -34.88 -2.00 -27.97
N TYR A 43 -33.63 -2.48 -28.06
CA TYR A 43 -32.87 -2.93 -29.24
C TYR A 43 -32.71 -1.95 -30.41
N GLY A 44 -31.68 -1.11 -30.32
CA GLY A 44 -31.02 -0.46 -31.46
C GLY A 44 -29.55 -0.26 -31.10
N GLY A 45 -28.69 -1.19 -31.54
CA GLY A 45 -27.25 -1.10 -31.34
C GLY A 45 -26.68 -0.03 -32.26
N GLU A 46 -26.54 1.18 -31.73
CA GLU A 46 -25.60 2.17 -32.25
C GLU A 46 -24.17 1.64 -32.05
N PRO A 47 -23.18 2.02 -32.88
CA PRO A 47 -21.80 1.61 -32.67
C PRO A 47 -21.28 2.31 -31.41
N GLU A 48 -21.43 1.65 -30.27
CA GLU A 48 -20.78 1.98 -29.02
C GLU A 48 -19.29 2.19 -29.31
N ASP A 49 -18.84 3.43 -29.15
CA ASP A 49 -17.49 3.88 -29.43
C ASP A 49 -16.48 2.97 -28.71
N PHE A 50 -15.74 2.15 -29.47
CA PHE A 50 -14.75 1.20 -28.94
C PHE A 50 -13.71 1.88 -28.04
N SER A 51 -13.50 3.19 -28.25
CA SER A 51 -12.64 4.03 -27.42
C SER A 51 -13.20 4.25 -26.01
N SER A 52 -14.52 4.36 -25.85
CA SER A 52 -15.24 4.54 -24.58
C SER A 52 -15.24 3.27 -23.73
N PHE A 53 -15.36 2.09 -24.36
CA PHE A 53 -15.23 0.80 -23.67
C PHE A 53 -13.80 0.60 -23.14
N SER A 54 -12.80 0.92 -23.96
CA SER A 54 -11.38 0.87 -23.57
C SER A 54 -11.03 1.83 -22.43
N SER A 55 -11.58 3.05 -22.41
CA SER A 55 -11.32 4.03 -21.35
C SER A 55 -11.96 3.64 -20.02
N THR A 56 -13.19 3.09 -20.06
CA THR A 56 -13.89 2.61 -18.87
C THR A 56 -13.13 1.45 -18.22
N SER A 57 -12.69 0.46 -19.01
CA SER A 57 -11.87 -0.65 -18.50
C SER A 57 -10.52 -0.18 -17.93
N ARG A 58 -9.88 0.84 -18.54
CA ARG A 58 -8.62 1.41 -18.02
C ARG A 58 -8.82 2.07 -16.66
N HIS A 59 -9.85 2.88 -16.51
CA HIS A 59 -10.18 3.54 -15.25
C HIS A 59 -10.44 2.53 -14.12
N GLU A 60 -11.21 1.47 -14.41
CA GLU A 60 -11.46 0.39 -13.45
C GLU A 60 -10.18 -0.34 -13.01
N LEU A 61 -9.27 -0.62 -13.95
CA LEU A 61 -7.99 -1.27 -13.64
C LEU A 61 -7.09 -0.40 -12.75
N ILE A 62 -7.08 0.91 -12.97
CA ILE A 62 -6.30 1.87 -12.16
C ILE A 62 -6.82 1.92 -10.73
N ILE A 63 -8.15 1.97 -10.57
CA ILE A 63 -8.78 1.90 -9.24
C ILE A 63 -8.50 0.54 -8.59
N ALA A 64 -8.67 -0.56 -9.32
CA ALA A 64 -8.41 -1.90 -8.80
C ALA A 64 -6.96 -2.07 -8.34
N HIS A 65 -5.98 -1.59 -9.11
CA HIS A 65 -4.58 -1.56 -8.72
C HIS A 65 -4.38 -0.80 -7.39
N GLY A 66 -4.89 0.44 -7.32
CA GLY A 66 -4.73 1.29 -6.14
C GLY A 66 -5.38 0.68 -4.90
N VAL A 67 -6.61 0.18 -5.01
CA VAL A 67 -7.36 -0.43 -3.90
C VAL A 67 -6.69 -1.72 -3.42
N LEU A 68 -6.31 -2.63 -4.32
CA LEU A 68 -5.66 -3.88 -3.94
C LEU A 68 -4.28 -3.64 -3.32
N ALA A 69 -3.49 -2.71 -3.88
CA ALA A 69 -2.19 -2.35 -3.32
C ALA A 69 -2.33 -1.70 -1.94
N ALA A 70 -3.29 -0.77 -1.77
CA ALA A 70 -3.58 -0.15 -0.48
C ALA A 70 -4.06 -1.19 0.54
N LEU A 71 -4.99 -2.08 0.16
CA LEU A 71 -5.48 -3.16 1.03
C LEU A 71 -4.32 -4.05 1.51
N ALA A 72 -3.42 -4.43 0.61
CA ALA A 72 -2.26 -5.24 0.96
C ALA A 72 -1.31 -4.52 1.94
N PHE A 73 -0.84 -3.31 1.60
CA PHE A 73 0.22 -2.63 2.35
C PHE A 73 -0.25 -1.80 3.55
N VAL A 74 -1.44 -1.22 3.47
CA VAL A 74 -2.00 -0.42 4.56
C VAL A 74 -2.71 -1.29 5.57
N LEU A 75 -3.27 -2.44 5.19
CA LEU A 75 -4.09 -3.24 6.11
C LEU A 75 -3.53 -4.66 6.33
N LEU A 76 -3.42 -5.47 5.28
CA LEU A 76 -3.15 -6.90 5.43
C LEU A 76 -1.72 -7.19 5.97
N PHE A 77 -0.67 -6.67 5.34
CA PHE A 77 0.71 -6.90 5.83
C PHE A 77 0.92 -6.40 7.28
N PRO A 78 0.50 -5.18 7.64
CA PRO A 78 0.61 -4.67 9.01
C PRO A 78 -0.16 -5.50 10.02
N VAL A 79 -1.44 -5.81 9.75
CA VAL A 79 -2.29 -6.59 10.68
C VAL A 79 -1.72 -7.97 10.91
N GLY A 80 -1.32 -8.68 9.85
CA GLY A 80 -0.65 -9.97 9.96
C GLY A 80 0.62 -9.91 10.81
N SER A 81 1.39 -8.82 10.66
CA SER A 81 2.60 -8.59 11.44
C SER A 81 2.33 -8.19 12.89
N ILE A 82 1.22 -7.52 13.20
CA ILE A 82 0.83 -7.15 14.57
C ILE A 82 0.35 -8.39 15.32
N LEU A 83 -0.45 -9.24 14.68
CA LEU A 83 -1.03 -10.45 15.26
C LEU A 83 0.03 -11.38 15.88
N ILE A 84 1.16 -11.62 15.19
CA ILE A 84 2.23 -12.48 15.71
C ILE A 84 3.01 -11.85 16.89
N ARG A 85 2.94 -10.53 17.07
CA ARG A 85 3.65 -9.81 18.15
C ARG A 85 2.80 -9.67 19.40
N LEU A 86 1.49 -9.52 19.24
CA LEU A 86 0.54 -9.34 20.35
C LEU A 86 -0.13 -10.67 20.75
N GLY A 87 -0.39 -11.56 19.80
CA GLY A 87 -0.98 -12.86 20.05
C GLY A 87 -0.04 -13.77 20.87
N SER A 88 -0.61 -14.47 21.85
CA SER A 88 0.13 -15.37 22.76
C SER A 88 -0.46 -16.79 22.83
N PHE A 89 -1.24 -17.19 21.82
CA PHE A 89 -1.91 -18.47 21.74
C PHE A 89 -1.24 -19.42 20.74
N ARG A 90 -1.59 -20.71 20.85
CA ARG A 90 -0.98 -21.78 20.06
C ARG A 90 -1.40 -21.70 18.59
N GLY A 91 -0.42 -21.75 17.68
CA GLY A 91 -0.69 -21.67 16.24
C GLY A 91 -0.82 -20.25 15.67
N VAL A 92 -0.57 -19.19 16.46
CA VAL A 92 -0.58 -17.80 15.94
C VAL A 92 0.41 -17.59 14.78
N TRP A 93 1.50 -18.38 14.71
CA TRP A 93 2.43 -18.35 13.60
C TRP A 93 1.84 -18.88 12.28
N ILE A 94 0.92 -19.85 12.35
CA ILE A 94 0.21 -20.37 11.17
C ILE A 94 -0.72 -19.30 10.65
N ILE A 95 -1.50 -18.69 11.56
CA ILE A 95 -2.40 -17.58 11.21
C ILE A 95 -1.60 -16.44 10.57
N HIS A 96 -0.47 -16.07 11.17
CA HIS A 96 0.45 -15.10 10.57
C HIS A 96 0.89 -15.53 9.17
N GLY A 97 1.40 -16.74 8.99
CA GLY A 97 1.86 -17.24 7.70
C GLY A 97 0.77 -17.24 6.62
N LEU A 98 -0.43 -17.73 6.96
CA LEU A 98 -1.58 -17.75 6.06
C LEU A 98 -2.04 -16.33 5.70
N PHE A 99 -2.11 -15.44 6.68
CA PHE A 99 -2.49 -14.06 6.45
C PHE A 99 -1.49 -13.32 5.58
N GLN A 100 -0.18 -13.55 5.79
CA GLN A 100 0.86 -12.97 4.94
C GLN A 100 0.85 -13.55 3.53
N LEU A 101 0.56 -14.85 3.37
CA LEU A 101 0.42 -15.45 2.05
C LEU A 101 -0.78 -14.88 1.30
N PHE A 102 -1.91 -14.69 1.98
CA PHE A 102 -3.08 -14.05 1.40
C PHE A 102 -2.79 -12.60 0.97
N ALA A 103 -2.16 -11.81 1.85
CA ALA A 103 -1.73 -10.45 1.54
C ALA A 103 -0.79 -10.41 0.32
N TYR A 104 0.12 -11.39 0.22
CA TYR A 104 1.02 -11.53 -0.90
C TYR A 104 0.29 -11.84 -2.22
N MET A 105 -0.71 -12.71 -2.22
CA MET A 105 -1.54 -12.99 -3.41
C MET A 105 -2.32 -11.74 -3.85
N VAL A 106 -2.91 -11.01 -2.90
CA VAL A 106 -3.60 -9.74 -3.19
C VAL A 106 -2.65 -8.73 -3.84
N TYR A 107 -1.43 -8.62 -3.32
CA TYR A 107 -0.44 -7.70 -3.90
C TYR A 107 0.10 -8.16 -5.26
N ILE A 108 0.26 -9.47 -5.50
CA ILE A 108 0.60 -9.99 -6.84
C ILE A 108 -0.45 -9.57 -7.85
N ALA A 109 -1.74 -9.67 -7.51
CA ALA A 109 -2.82 -9.22 -8.40
C ALA A 109 -2.69 -7.70 -8.68
N ALA A 110 -2.50 -6.89 -7.64
CA ALA A 110 -2.28 -5.46 -7.79
C ALA A 110 -1.06 -5.15 -8.69
N PHE A 111 0.08 -5.79 -8.43
CA PHE A 111 1.31 -5.61 -9.20
C PHE A 111 1.14 -6.04 -10.66
N GLY A 112 0.45 -7.15 -10.91
CA GLY A 112 0.13 -7.62 -12.26
C GLY A 112 -0.69 -6.61 -13.07
N ILE A 113 -1.67 -5.96 -12.44
CA ILE A 113 -2.41 -4.85 -13.06
C ILE A 113 -1.46 -3.67 -13.36
N GLY A 114 -0.55 -3.33 -12.44
CA GLY A 114 0.45 -2.28 -12.64
C GLY A 114 1.37 -2.55 -13.84
N VAL A 115 1.87 -3.79 -13.97
CA VAL A 115 2.66 -4.23 -15.12
C VAL A 115 1.84 -4.14 -16.40
N TRP A 116 0.58 -4.58 -16.38
CA TRP A 116 -0.30 -4.46 -17.55
C TRP A 116 -0.46 -3.00 -17.98
N MET A 117 -0.69 -2.06 -17.04
CA MET A 117 -0.82 -0.64 -17.33
C MET A 117 0.43 -0.05 -17.99
N ILE A 118 1.62 -0.38 -17.49
CA ILE A 118 2.90 0.08 -18.06
C ILE A 118 3.08 -0.37 -19.53
N ASN A 119 2.57 -1.55 -19.89
CA ASN A 119 2.73 -2.11 -21.24
C ASN A 119 1.62 -1.68 -22.22
N ASN A 120 0.48 -1.20 -21.73
CA ASN A 120 -0.71 -0.96 -22.55
C ASN A 120 -1.15 0.51 -22.60
N ILE A 121 -0.63 1.37 -21.72
CA ILE A 121 -0.88 2.81 -21.77
C ILE A 121 0.30 3.48 -22.51
N PRO A 122 0.05 4.27 -23.57
CA PRO A 122 1.09 4.86 -24.42
C PRO A 122 1.75 6.09 -23.77
N VAL A 123 2.13 5.98 -22.49
CA VAL A 123 2.83 7.00 -21.71
C VAL A 123 3.94 6.33 -20.93
N ASP A 124 5.14 6.93 -20.92
CA ASP A 124 6.25 6.38 -20.16
C ASP A 124 6.02 6.59 -18.65
N MET A 125 5.44 5.57 -18.01
CA MET A 125 5.24 5.57 -16.56
C MET A 125 6.50 5.11 -15.80
N LEU A 126 7.44 4.40 -16.43
CA LEU A 126 8.57 3.75 -15.75
C LEU A 126 9.63 4.73 -15.22
N SER A 127 9.67 5.94 -15.77
CA SER A 127 10.52 7.02 -15.28
C SER A 127 10.05 7.60 -13.93
N ASN A 128 8.85 7.25 -13.45
CA ASN A 128 8.31 7.73 -12.19
C ASN A 128 8.83 6.94 -10.99
N TYR A 129 8.94 7.61 -9.84
CA TYR A 129 9.35 6.97 -8.58
C TYR A 129 8.45 5.80 -8.16
N HIS A 130 7.14 5.89 -8.41
CA HIS A 130 6.18 4.88 -7.96
C HIS A 130 6.40 3.49 -8.60
N PRO A 131 6.50 3.34 -9.94
CA PRO A 131 6.80 2.05 -10.54
C PRO A 131 8.18 1.49 -10.14
N ILE A 132 9.21 2.34 -10.07
CA ILE A 132 10.58 1.91 -9.69
C ILE A 132 10.60 1.34 -8.26
N ILE A 133 10.01 2.07 -7.31
CA ILE A 133 9.92 1.62 -5.92
C ILE A 133 8.99 0.40 -5.81
N GLY A 134 7.88 0.38 -6.54
CA GLY A 134 6.95 -0.75 -6.57
C GLY A 134 7.60 -2.06 -7.02
N ILE A 135 8.37 -2.03 -8.12
CA ILE A 135 9.14 -3.19 -8.62
C ILE A 135 10.17 -3.63 -7.58
N THR A 136 10.87 -2.68 -6.96
CA THR A 136 11.85 -2.97 -5.91
C THR A 136 11.19 -3.65 -4.71
N VAL A 137 10.06 -3.13 -4.24
CA VAL A 137 9.29 -3.69 -3.12
C VAL A 137 8.79 -5.09 -3.47
N PHE A 138 8.28 -5.31 -4.69
CA PHE A 138 7.84 -6.62 -5.15
C PHE A 138 8.99 -7.64 -5.16
N ALA A 139 10.15 -7.27 -5.69
CA ALA A 139 11.35 -8.12 -5.71
C ALA A 139 11.82 -8.48 -4.29
N LEU A 140 11.84 -7.51 -3.37
CA LEU A 140 12.20 -7.76 -1.97
C LEU A 140 11.17 -8.65 -1.25
N LEU A 141 9.88 -8.45 -1.54
CA LEU A 141 8.77 -9.22 -0.98
C LEU A 141 8.80 -10.68 -1.42
N PHE A 142 9.28 -11.00 -2.63
CA PHE A 142 9.47 -12.39 -3.06
C PHE A 142 10.35 -13.21 -2.09
N PHE A 143 11.37 -12.58 -1.49
CA PHE A 143 12.25 -13.26 -0.54
C PHE A 143 11.62 -13.41 0.85
N GLN A 144 10.57 -12.67 1.19
CA GLN A 144 9.95 -12.69 2.53
C GLN A 144 9.40 -14.07 2.93
N PRO A 145 8.58 -14.77 2.11
CA PRO A 145 8.08 -16.10 2.44
C PRO A 145 9.19 -17.12 2.65
N ILE A 146 10.22 -17.09 1.80
CA ILE A 146 11.40 -17.99 1.88
C ILE A 146 12.13 -17.78 3.21
N LEU A 147 12.45 -16.52 3.52
CA LEU A 147 13.10 -16.15 4.77
C LEU A 147 12.22 -16.45 6.00
N GLY A 148 10.91 -16.27 5.90
CA GLY A 148 9.94 -16.59 6.94
C GLY A 148 9.90 -18.09 7.24
N PHE A 149 9.90 -18.93 6.21
CA PHE A 149 9.94 -20.38 6.35
C PHE A 149 11.25 -20.86 6.99
N ILE A 150 12.40 -20.38 6.50
CA ILE A 150 13.72 -20.69 7.08
C ILE A 150 13.80 -20.21 8.53
N HIS A 151 13.33 -18.98 8.80
CA HIS A 151 13.27 -18.43 10.15
C HIS A 151 12.47 -19.34 11.07
N HIS A 152 11.31 -19.80 10.63
CA HIS A 152 10.43 -20.66 11.42
C HIS A 152 11.09 -22.00 11.75
N LEU A 153 11.67 -22.68 10.75
CA LEU A 153 12.38 -23.95 10.95
C LEU A 153 13.55 -23.81 11.94
N GLN A 154 14.35 -22.75 11.78
CA GLN A 154 15.49 -22.50 12.66
C GLN A 154 15.06 -22.09 14.06
N PHE A 155 13.97 -21.32 14.21
CA PHE A 155 13.47 -20.93 15.52
C PHE A 155 12.88 -22.14 16.27
N LYS A 156 12.21 -23.06 15.56
CA LYS A 156 11.75 -24.34 16.12
C LYS A 156 12.92 -25.21 16.57
N LYS A 157 14.01 -25.25 15.81
CA LYS A 157 15.20 -26.08 16.11
C LYS A 157 16.07 -25.51 17.23
N TYR A 158 16.36 -24.21 17.20
CA TYR A 158 17.37 -23.60 18.07
C TYR A 158 16.78 -22.70 19.18
N SER A 159 15.49 -22.36 19.12
CA SER A 159 14.80 -21.46 20.07
C SER A 159 15.49 -20.10 20.31
N ARG A 160 16.39 -19.70 19.39
CA ARG A 160 17.16 -18.45 19.42
C ARG A 160 17.09 -17.76 18.06
N ARG A 161 17.28 -16.44 18.05
CA ARG A 161 17.39 -15.70 16.78
C ARG A 161 18.64 -16.13 16.03
N THR A 162 18.47 -16.51 14.78
CA THR A 162 19.56 -16.73 13.83
C THR A 162 19.77 -15.47 12.98
N VAL A 163 20.80 -15.45 12.13
CA VAL A 163 21.00 -14.38 11.14
C VAL A 163 19.75 -14.24 10.25
N TRP A 164 19.15 -15.36 9.86
CA TRP A 164 17.91 -15.42 9.07
C TRP A 164 16.71 -14.81 9.79
N SER A 165 16.62 -14.95 11.12
CA SER A 165 15.60 -14.26 11.91
C SER A 165 15.71 -12.74 11.81
N HIS A 166 16.94 -12.21 11.86
CA HIS A 166 17.16 -10.77 11.74
C HIS A 166 16.87 -10.28 10.32
N GLY A 167 17.32 -11.03 9.32
CA GLY A 167 17.01 -10.75 7.91
C GLY A 167 15.51 -10.66 7.65
N HIS A 168 14.73 -11.67 8.06
CA HIS A 168 13.27 -11.67 7.89
C HIS A 168 12.61 -10.46 8.55
N LEU A 169 12.97 -10.17 9.81
CA LEU A 169 12.39 -9.07 10.60
C LEU A 169 12.70 -7.69 10.02
N TRP A 170 13.96 -7.41 9.69
CA TRP A 170 14.37 -6.10 9.15
C TRP A 170 13.86 -5.89 7.74
N LEU A 171 14.00 -6.91 6.87
CA LEU A 171 13.48 -6.83 5.52
C LEU A 171 11.96 -6.59 5.52
N GLY A 172 11.22 -7.25 6.42
CA GLY A 172 9.77 -7.04 6.54
C GLY A 172 9.42 -5.62 6.96
N ARG A 173 10.22 -5.00 7.83
CA ARG A 173 10.03 -3.60 8.25
C ARG A 173 10.24 -2.62 7.10
N PHE A 174 11.29 -2.83 6.32
CA PHE A 174 11.57 -2.01 5.13
C PHE A 174 10.46 -2.16 4.10
N ILE A 175 10.03 -3.40 3.80
CA ILE A 175 8.97 -3.66 2.82
C ILE A 175 7.65 -3.01 3.19
N ILE A 176 7.18 -3.16 4.45
CA ILE A 176 5.92 -2.56 4.89
C ILE A 176 5.97 -1.03 4.77
N THR A 177 7.07 -0.42 5.22
CA THR A 177 7.23 1.04 5.20
C THR A 177 7.33 1.57 3.77
N LEU A 178 8.18 0.96 2.94
CA LEU A 178 8.34 1.35 1.53
C LEU A 178 7.06 1.14 0.74
N GLY A 179 6.30 0.07 0.98
CA GLY A 179 5.05 -0.17 0.29
C GLY A 179 3.95 0.85 0.63
N MET A 180 3.85 1.30 1.89
CA MET A 180 2.94 2.39 2.25
C MET A 180 3.36 3.72 1.62
N ILE A 181 4.66 4.06 1.65
CA ILE A 181 5.18 5.25 0.96
C ILE A 181 4.89 5.16 -0.54
N ASN A 182 5.10 3.99 -1.13
CA ASN A 182 4.84 3.76 -2.55
C ASN A 182 3.37 3.94 -2.92
N GLY A 183 2.43 3.50 -2.08
CA GLY A 183 1.00 3.76 -2.30
C GLY A 183 0.66 5.25 -2.28
N GLY A 184 1.27 6.02 -1.37
CA GLY A 184 1.16 7.48 -1.36
C GLY A 184 1.73 8.13 -2.63
N LEU A 185 2.88 7.65 -3.12
CA LEU A 185 3.46 8.09 -4.40
C LEU A 185 2.57 7.73 -5.60
N GLY A 186 1.85 6.60 -5.55
CA GLY A 186 0.90 6.21 -6.58
C GLY A 186 -0.30 7.17 -6.66
N LEU A 187 -0.83 7.60 -5.50
CA LEU A 187 -1.86 8.64 -5.45
C LEU A 187 -1.34 9.99 -5.96
N LEU A 188 -0.10 10.35 -5.62
CA LEU A 188 0.54 11.56 -6.14
C LEU A 188 0.67 11.52 -7.67
N LEU A 189 1.11 10.39 -8.23
CA LEU A 189 1.22 10.18 -9.67
C LEU A 189 -0.14 10.33 -10.36
N ALA A 190 -1.19 9.71 -9.80
CA ALA A 190 -2.54 9.83 -10.33
C ALA A 190 -3.09 11.26 -10.24
N SER A 191 -2.73 12.03 -9.21
CA SER A 191 -3.15 13.43 -9.07
C SER A 191 -2.41 14.40 -10.00
N GLY A 192 -1.14 14.12 -10.30
CA GLY A 192 -0.27 15.02 -11.08
C GLY A 192 -0.35 14.82 -12.59
N ALA A 193 -0.89 13.69 -13.05
CA ALA A 193 -0.98 13.37 -14.47
C ALA A 193 -2.34 12.72 -14.85
N PRO A 194 -3.48 13.34 -14.51
CA PRO A 194 -4.81 12.77 -14.68
C PRO A 194 -5.15 12.40 -16.13
N ASP A 195 -4.61 13.13 -17.11
CA ASP A 195 -4.80 12.83 -18.53
C ASP A 195 -4.12 11.51 -18.94
N SER A 196 -3.00 11.18 -18.28
CA SER A 196 -2.23 9.95 -18.54
C SER A 196 -2.71 8.75 -17.72
N THR A 197 -3.27 9.00 -16.54
CA THR A 197 -3.79 7.98 -15.63
C THR A 197 -5.29 7.79 -15.73
N GLY A 198 -6.02 8.61 -16.51
CA GLY A 198 -7.48 8.52 -16.66
C GLY A 198 -8.29 8.65 -15.36
N HIS A 199 -7.63 8.95 -14.23
CA HIS A 199 -8.20 8.99 -12.90
C HIS A 199 -7.52 10.10 -12.10
N ALA A 200 -8.31 11.07 -11.65
CA ALA A 200 -7.87 12.13 -10.75
C ALA A 200 -8.39 11.82 -9.33
N PRO A 201 -7.54 11.34 -8.40
CA PRO A 201 -7.97 11.07 -7.04
C PRO A 201 -8.39 12.38 -6.36
N SER A 202 -9.51 12.35 -5.64
CA SER A 202 -10.00 13.53 -4.92
C SER A 202 -9.07 13.87 -3.75
N ARG A 203 -9.07 15.14 -3.32
CA ARG A 203 -8.31 15.57 -2.12
C ARG A 203 -8.68 14.72 -0.91
N ASP A 204 -9.96 14.37 -0.78
CA ASP A 204 -10.47 13.55 0.31
C ASP A 204 -9.89 12.13 0.29
N GLN A 205 -9.72 11.52 -0.88
CA GLN A 205 -9.09 10.20 -1.02
C GLN A 205 -7.61 10.23 -0.62
N ILE A 206 -6.88 11.27 -1.02
CA ILE A 206 -5.47 11.44 -0.65
C ILE A 206 -5.33 11.62 0.87
N ILE A 207 -6.18 12.47 1.46
CA ILE A 207 -6.20 12.70 2.92
C ILE A 207 -6.58 11.41 3.65
N ALA A 208 -7.63 10.71 3.21
CA ALA A 208 -8.08 9.47 3.82
C ALA A 208 -6.99 8.40 3.80
N TYR A 209 -6.33 8.20 2.65
CA TYR A 209 -5.20 7.29 2.56
C TYR A 209 -4.09 7.68 3.53
N GLY A 210 -3.67 8.95 3.54
CA GLY A 210 -2.59 9.44 4.39
C GLY A 210 -2.88 9.24 5.88
N VAL A 211 -4.10 9.55 6.33
CA VAL A 211 -4.53 9.38 7.72
C VAL A 211 -4.56 7.89 8.11
N ILE A 212 -5.19 7.04 7.31
CA ILE A 212 -5.32 5.60 7.60
C ILE A 212 -3.95 4.93 7.58
N ALA A 213 -3.12 5.20 6.56
CA ALA A 213 -1.77 4.68 6.46
C ALA A 213 -0.88 5.14 7.63
N GLY A 214 -0.96 6.43 7.99
CA GLY A 214 -0.21 6.98 9.12
C GLY A 214 -0.58 6.34 10.46
N ILE A 215 -1.88 6.23 10.75
CA ILE A 215 -2.37 5.57 11.97
C ILE A 215 -1.93 4.11 12.00
N MET A 216 -2.13 3.37 10.91
CA MET A 216 -1.75 1.96 10.88
C MET A 216 -0.24 1.77 11.02
N TRP A 217 0.56 2.62 10.37
CA TRP A 217 2.02 2.57 10.50
C TRP A 217 2.44 2.79 11.95
N LEU A 218 1.84 3.76 12.65
CA LEU A 218 2.11 4.01 14.07
C LEU A 218 1.72 2.82 14.96
N LEU A 219 0.53 2.23 14.74
CA LEU A 219 0.09 1.03 15.46
C LEU A 219 1.04 -0.15 15.24
N TRP A 220 1.43 -0.39 13.99
CA TRP A 220 2.37 -1.45 13.63
C TRP A 220 3.77 -1.19 14.21
N ALA A 221 4.28 0.03 14.14
CA ALA A 221 5.56 0.42 14.71
C ALA A 221 5.57 0.27 16.24
N ALA A 222 4.51 0.71 16.92
CA ALA A 222 4.34 0.53 18.35
C ALA A 222 4.31 -0.96 18.73
N ALA A 223 3.59 -1.80 17.99
CA ALA A 223 3.59 -3.24 18.19
C ALA A 223 4.96 -3.88 17.95
N ALA A 224 5.71 -3.41 16.94
CA ALA A 224 7.07 -3.84 16.65
C ALA A 224 8.02 -3.52 17.81
N ILE A 225 7.98 -2.29 18.33
CA ILE A 225 8.80 -1.83 19.46
C ILE A 225 8.42 -2.58 20.74
N HIS A 226 7.13 -2.69 21.04
CA HIS A 226 6.63 -3.41 22.22
C HIS A 226 7.06 -4.88 22.23
N GLY A 227 6.95 -5.54 21.07
CA GLY A 227 7.41 -6.92 20.88
C GLY A 227 8.91 -7.11 21.10
N GLU A 228 9.72 -6.10 20.82
CA GLU A 228 11.17 -6.13 21.10
C GLU A 228 11.49 -5.84 22.57
N ARG A 229 10.85 -4.82 23.17
CA ARG A 229 11.04 -4.45 24.58
C ARG A 229 10.68 -5.60 25.52
N LYS A 230 9.53 -6.27 25.31
CA LYS A 230 9.11 -7.43 26.11
C LYS A 230 10.17 -8.54 26.14
N LYS A 231 10.84 -8.78 25.00
CA LYS A 231 11.87 -9.82 24.91
C LYS A 231 13.14 -9.43 25.66
N VAL A 232 13.61 -8.18 25.51
CA VAL A 232 14.79 -7.70 26.24
C VAL A 232 14.56 -7.72 27.75
N ILE A 233 13.39 -7.29 28.21
CA ILE A 233 13.02 -7.32 29.64
C ILE A 233 13.03 -8.77 30.15
N SER A 234 12.42 -9.70 29.42
CA SER A 234 12.41 -11.12 29.80
C SER A 234 13.83 -11.71 29.84
N SER A 235 14.71 -11.36 28.91
CA SER A 235 16.11 -11.81 28.91
C SER A 235 16.91 -11.23 30.07
N ARG A 236 16.72 -9.94 30.41
CA ARG A 236 17.36 -9.30 31.57
C ARG A 236 16.89 -9.88 32.89
N ALA A 237 15.57 -10.08 33.06
CA ALA A 237 15.01 -10.71 34.25
C ALA A 237 15.56 -12.13 34.45
N ALA A 238 15.72 -12.90 33.36
CA ALA A 238 16.35 -14.22 33.42
C ALA A 238 17.83 -14.15 33.84
N ALA A 239 18.61 -13.23 33.27
CA ALA A 239 20.02 -13.05 33.64
C ALA A 239 20.20 -12.63 35.11
N ASN A 240 19.37 -11.71 35.60
CA ASN A 240 19.41 -11.29 37.00
C ASN A 240 19.11 -12.46 37.96
N LYS A 241 18.17 -13.34 37.60
CA LYS A 241 17.83 -14.52 38.40
C LYS A 241 18.99 -15.53 38.49
N GLU A 242 19.80 -15.66 37.45
CA GLU A 242 21.00 -16.51 37.47
C GLU A 242 22.07 -15.96 38.42
N VAL A 243 22.26 -14.64 38.42
CA VAL A 243 23.17 -13.95 39.33
C VAL A 243 22.70 -14.11 40.78
N GLU A 244 21.41 -13.96 41.03
CA GLU A 244 20.83 -14.04 42.39
C GLU A 244 20.84 -15.46 42.97
N THR A 245 20.56 -16.47 42.16
CA THR A 245 20.42 -17.86 42.65
C THR A 245 21.69 -18.70 42.52
N GLY A 246 22.71 -18.24 41.78
CA GLY A 246 23.96 -18.96 41.52
C GLY A 246 23.78 -20.27 40.73
N ALA A 247 22.54 -20.63 40.35
CA ALA A 247 22.23 -21.83 39.61
C ALA A 247 22.34 -21.54 38.10
N PRO A 248 23.18 -22.28 37.35
CA PRO A 248 23.28 -22.12 35.91
C PRO A 248 21.95 -22.47 35.25
N ARG A 249 21.61 -21.77 34.15
CA ARG A 249 20.40 -22.00 33.35
C ARG A 249 20.20 -23.49 33.08
N HIS A 250 19.10 -24.07 33.57
CA HIS A 250 18.72 -25.41 33.11
C HIS A 250 18.32 -25.31 31.62
N PRO A 251 18.82 -26.16 30.71
CA PRO A 251 18.55 -26.07 29.27
C PRO A 251 17.05 -26.09 28.87
N ASN A 252 16.18 -26.50 29.80
CA ASN A 252 14.73 -26.55 29.61
C ASN A 252 13.99 -25.28 30.11
N ASP A 253 14.63 -24.45 30.95
CA ASP A 253 14.09 -23.16 31.42
C ASP A 253 14.30 -22.04 30.39
N SER A 254 15.32 -22.17 29.54
CA SER A 254 15.58 -21.27 28.42
C SER A 254 14.62 -21.42 27.25
N LYS A 255 13.75 -22.44 27.25
CA LYS A 255 12.65 -22.53 26.28
C LYS A 255 11.68 -21.41 26.63
N ALA A 256 11.90 -20.23 26.05
CA ALA A 256 11.12 -19.04 26.31
C ALA A 256 9.64 -19.44 26.40
N PRO A 257 8.91 -19.07 27.48
CA PRO A 257 7.50 -19.44 27.62
C PRO A 257 6.68 -19.04 26.39
N PHE A 258 7.12 -18.00 25.67
CA PHE A 258 6.61 -17.60 24.36
C PHE A 258 6.79 -18.65 23.27
N ALA A 259 7.98 -19.24 23.09
CA ALA A 259 8.22 -20.25 22.05
C ALA A 259 7.39 -21.51 22.32
N ARG A 260 7.25 -21.91 23.58
CA ARG A 260 6.45 -23.06 23.99
C ARG A 260 4.94 -22.83 23.85
N ARG A 261 4.44 -21.59 24.01
CA ARG A 261 3.01 -21.27 23.83
C ARG A 261 2.63 -21.00 22.38
N VAL A 262 3.56 -20.54 21.55
CA VAL A 262 3.31 -20.19 20.15
C VAL A 262 3.53 -21.37 19.21
N TYR A 263 4.54 -22.20 19.46
CA TYR A 263 5.06 -23.18 18.50
C TYR A 263 4.96 -24.66 18.91
N ILE A 264 4.67 -24.97 20.18
CA ILE A 264 4.52 -26.33 20.72
C ILE A 264 3.08 -26.48 21.21
#